data_AF-A0A1N7KG81-F1
#
_entry.id   AF-A0A1N7KG81-F1
#
_cell.length_a   1.000
_cell.length_b   1.000
_cell.length_c   1.000
_cell.angle_alpha   90.00
_cell.angle_beta   90.00
_cell.angle_gamma   90.00
#
_symmetry.space_group_name_H-M   'P 1'
#
loop_
_entity.id
_entity.type
_entity.pdbx_description
1 polymer ?
#
loop_
_entity_poly.entity_id
_entity_poly.type
_entity_poly.pdbx_seq_one_letter_code
_entity_poly.pdbx_strand_id
1 'polypeptide(L)'
;MKRFCLLMCLIILCSCKNYFYSQKKSNLYQDIVKTYIEYRNSGKILNKEENILLIGANTSKYYENSYWVDVTFVSPMLLQDVKYTKVYQIGGYKLIIDESLNKSDILNKSFKETKYENFNLAKDLIDYNTKNWHIIFNSKNEIIRITSPYQKSKEIKELLMRKGVKFSKDYEE
;
A
#
# COMPACT_ATOMS: atom_id res chain seq x y z
N MET A 1 -28.53 39.88 -20.53
CA MET A 1 -27.09 39.65 -20.22
C MET A 1 -26.81 39.15 -18.80
N LYS A 2 -27.33 39.79 -17.72
CA LYS A 2 -27.00 39.38 -16.33
C LYS A 2 -27.30 37.91 -15.95
N ARG A 3 -28.36 37.31 -16.49
CA ARG A 3 -28.74 35.90 -16.23
C ARG A 3 -27.80 34.87 -16.91
N PHE A 4 -27.21 35.23 -18.05
CA PHE A 4 -26.30 34.34 -18.79
C PHE A 4 -24.93 34.23 -18.11
N CYS A 5 -24.43 35.32 -17.50
CA CYS A 5 -23.20 35.27 -16.69
C CYS A 5 -23.34 34.38 -15.44
N LEU A 6 -24.52 34.35 -14.81
CA LEU A 6 -24.75 33.56 -13.60
C LEU A 6 -24.70 32.04 -13.89
N LEU A 7 -25.25 31.62 -15.03
CA LEU A 7 -25.20 30.24 -15.51
C LEU A 7 -23.79 29.79 -15.90
N MET A 8 -23.01 30.66 -16.56
CA MET A 8 -21.59 30.42 -16.85
C MET A 8 -20.77 30.24 -15.55
N CYS A 9 -20.98 31.09 -14.53
CA CYS A 9 -20.30 30.95 -13.24
C CYS A 9 -20.64 29.62 -12.53
N LEU A 10 -21.90 29.17 -12.60
CA LEU A 10 -22.32 27.88 -12.02
C LEU A 10 -21.65 26.67 -12.70
N ILE A 11 -21.48 26.70 -14.02
CA ILE A 11 -20.83 25.62 -14.78
C ILE A 11 -19.31 25.56 -14.50
N ILE A 12 -18.66 26.72 -14.34
CA ILE A 12 -17.24 26.81 -13.97
C ILE A 12 -17.03 26.33 -12.52
N LEU A 13 -17.91 26.71 -11.60
CA LEU A 13 -17.85 26.28 -10.19
C LEU A 13 -18.10 24.76 -10.03
N CYS A 14 -18.97 24.17 -10.85
CA CYS A 14 -19.15 22.71 -10.86
C CYS A 14 -17.95 21.97 -11.51
N SER A 15 -17.29 22.56 -12.50
CA SER A 15 -16.13 21.93 -13.15
C SER A 15 -14.87 21.93 -12.27
N CYS A 16 -14.68 22.94 -11.42
CA CYS A 16 -13.55 23.01 -10.49
C CYS A 16 -13.62 21.96 -9.36
N LYS A 17 -14.81 21.51 -8.95
CA LYS A 17 -14.95 20.47 -7.90
C LYS A 17 -14.47 19.09 -8.37
N ASN A 18 -14.69 18.74 -9.64
CA ASN A 18 -14.25 17.45 -10.19
C ASN A 18 -12.74 17.41 -10.44
N TYR A 19 -12.12 18.55 -10.77
CA TYR A 19 -10.67 18.62 -10.95
C TYR A 19 -9.92 18.45 -9.62
N PHE A 20 -10.38 19.09 -8.54
CA PHE A 20 -9.83 18.92 -7.19
C PHE A 20 -9.97 17.49 -6.65
N TYR A 21 -11.04 16.78 -7.01
CA TYR A 21 -11.23 15.38 -6.62
C TYR A 21 -10.34 14.42 -7.44
N SER A 22 -10.07 14.76 -8.72
CA SER A 22 -9.18 13.96 -9.59
C SER A 22 -7.69 14.12 -9.28
N GLN A 23 -7.30 15.21 -8.60
CA GLN A 23 -5.90 15.54 -8.30
C GLN A 23 -5.41 15.04 -6.94
N LYS A 24 -6.28 14.44 -6.11
CA LYS A 24 -5.82 13.64 -4.98
C LYS A 24 -5.32 12.31 -5.53
N LYS A 25 -4.12 12.34 -6.13
CA LYS A 25 -3.37 11.15 -6.56
C LYS A 25 -3.50 10.15 -5.41
N SER A 26 -4.16 9.02 -5.66
CA SER A 26 -4.49 8.06 -4.61
C SER A 26 -3.21 7.67 -3.87
N ASN A 27 -3.05 8.17 -2.64
CA ASN A 27 -1.92 7.83 -1.78
C ASN A 27 -2.16 6.49 -1.07
N LEU A 28 -3.16 5.71 -1.49
CA LEU A 28 -3.63 4.48 -0.85
C LEU A 28 -2.48 3.60 -0.37
N TYR A 29 -1.55 3.22 -1.26
CA TYR A 29 -0.44 2.34 -0.91
C TYR A 29 0.59 3.01 -0.01
N GLN A 30 0.81 4.32 -0.14
CA GLN A 30 1.65 5.05 0.82
C GLN A 30 1.00 5.07 2.20
N ASP A 31 -0.31 5.30 2.27
CA ASP A 31 -1.05 5.38 3.52
C ASP A 31 -1.08 4.02 4.22
N ILE A 32 -1.30 2.93 3.48
CA ILE A 32 -1.18 1.55 3.99
C ILE A 32 0.22 1.32 4.55
N VAL A 33 1.28 1.59 3.76
CA VAL A 33 2.66 1.32 4.19
C VAL A 33 3.07 2.20 5.37
N LYS A 34 2.73 3.49 5.39
CA LYS A 34 2.98 4.38 6.55
C LYS A 34 2.28 3.87 7.80
N THR A 35 1.03 3.45 7.67
CA THR A 35 0.25 2.91 8.79
C THR A 35 0.83 1.60 9.30
N TYR A 36 1.30 0.74 8.40
CA TYR A 36 2.03 -0.47 8.75
C TYR A 36 3.34 -0.17 9.50
N ILE A 37 4.13 0.80 9.04
CA ILE A 37 5.34 1.26 9.73
C ILE A 37 5.02 1.76 11.14
N GLU A 38 4.01 2.64 11.27
CA GLU A 38 3.54 3.17 12.56
C GLU A 38 3.13 2.03 13.50
N TYR A 39 2.31 1.09 13.02
CA TYR A 39 1.86 -0.07 13.78
C TYR A 39 3.02 -0.93 14.27
N ARG A 40 3.96 -1.30 13.38
CA ARG A 40 5.09 -2.16 13.74
C ARG A 40 6.07 -1.48 14.70
N ASN A 41 6.32 -0.19 14.52
CA ASN A 41 7.23 0.57 15.36
C ASN A 41 6.63 0.98 16.72
N SER A 42 5.30 0.94 16.89
CA SER A 42 4.64 1.22 18.17
C SER A 42 5.08 0.30 19.30
N GLY A 43 5.45 -0.95 18.99
CA GLY A 43 5.97 -1.90 19.97
C GLY A 43 7.50 -1.84 20.11
N LYS A 44 8.21 -1.97 18.98
CA LYS A 44 9.67 -1.84 18.92
C LYS A 44 10.06 -1.20 17.60
N ILE A 45 10.78 -0.08 17.68
CA ILE A 45 11.30 0.59 16.49
C ILE A 45 12.29 -0.35 15.80
N LEU A 46 12.00 -0.69 14.54
CA LEU A 46 12.89 -1.51 13.73
C LEU A 46 14.04 -0.66 13.18
N ASN A 47 15.26 -1.19 13.27
CA ASN A 47 16.44 -0.53 12.72
C ASN A 47 16.31 -0.41 11.19
N LYS A 48 16.42 0.82 10.69
CA LYS A 48 16.27 1.19 9.26
C LYS A 48 17.43 0.70 8.39
N GLU A 49 18.59 0.43 8.99
CA GLU A 49 19.77 -0.08 8.28
C GLU A 49 19.75 -1.61 8.17
N GLU A 50 19.09 -2.27 9.12
CA GLU A 50 19.01 -3.74 9.17
C GLU A 50 17.74 -4.31 8.49
N ASN A 51 16.72 -3.48 8.29
CA ASN A 51 15.41 -3.89 7.78
C ASN A 51 14.93 -2.98 6.66
N ILE A 52 14.35 -3.59 5.64
CA ILE A 52 13.65 -2.92 4.55
C ILE A 52 12.17 -3.32 4.55
N LEU A 53 11.38 -2.60 3.77
CA LEU A 53 10.01 -2.99 3.44
C LEU A 53 9.99 -3.78 2.13
N LEU A 54 9.28 -4.90 2.14
CA LEU A 54 8.88 -5.62 0.95
C LEU A 54 7.38 -5.44 0.79
N ILE A 55 6.95 -5.02 -0.40
CA ILE A 55 5.54 -4.94 -0.76
C ILE A 55 5.29 -5.75 -2.04
N GLY A 56 4.20 -6.49 -2.07
CA GLY A 56 3.78 -7.29 -3.21
C GLY A 56 2.29 -7.11 -3.47
N ALA A 57 1.87 -7.23 -4.73
CA ALA A 57 0.46 -7.21 -5.11
C ALA A 57 0.17 -8.27 -6.16
N ASN A 58 -0.90 -9.04 -5.96
CA ASN A 58 -1.30 -10.10 -6.87
C ASN A 58 -2.82 -10.20 -6.97
N THR A 59 -3.31 -10.81 -8.04
CA THR A 59 -4.74 -11.11 -8.19
C THR A 59 -5.19 -12.11 -7.11
N SER A 60 -6.37 -11.87 -6.53
CA SER A 60 -6.97 -12.81 -5.57
C SER A 60 -7.56 -13.99 -6.31
N LYS A 61 -7.28 -15.21 -5.84
CA LYS A 61 -7.90 -16.44 -6.37
C LYS A 61 -9.23 -16.78 -5.69
N TYR A 62 -9.48 -16.20 -4.52
CA TYR A 62 -10.63 -16.54 -3.66
C TYR A 62 -11.76 -15.51 -3.73
N TYR A 63 -11.48 -14.32 -4.24
CA TYR A 63 -12.44 -13.23 -4.33
C TYR A 63 -12.50 -12.75 -5.78
N GLU A 64 -13.70 -12.75 -6.35
CA GLU A 64 -13.93 -12.36 -7.74
C GLU A 64 -13.57 -10.88 -7.96
N ASN A 65 -12.86 -10.58 -9.04
CA ASN A 65 -12.45 -9.22 -9.40
C ASN A 65 -11.69 -8.47 -8.28
N SER A 66 -10.95 -9.22 -7.47
CA SER A 66 -10.18 -8.71 -6.35
C SER A 66 -8.68 -8.92 -6.50
N TYR A 67 -7.91 -8.17 -5.72
CA TYR A 67 -6.46 -8.32 -5.59
C TYR A 67 -6.07 -8.20 -4.13
N TRP A 68 -4.89 -8.67 -3.78
CA TRP A 68 -4.32 -8.48 -2.46
C TRP A 68 -3.03 -7.66 -2.53
N VAL A 69 -2.71 -7.02 -1.42
CA VAL A 69 -1.42 -6.39 -1.15
C VAL A 69 -0.85 -6.98 0.13
N ASP A 70 0.38 -7.45 0.04
CA ASP A 70 1.18 -7.85 1.19
C ASP A 70 2.24 -6.80 1.47
N VAL A 71 2.38 -6.40 2.73
CA VAL A 71 3.49 -5.56 3.20
C VAL A 71 4.16 -6.21 4.40
N THR A 72 5.48 -6.27 4.37
CA THR A 72 6.27 -6.83 5.47
C THR A 72 7.57 -6.07 5.69
N PHE A 73 8.09 -6.17 6.92
CA PHE A 73 9.48 -5.81 7.20
C PHE A 73 10.33 -7.05 7.10
N VAL A 74 11.49 -6.90 6.48
CA VAL A 74 12.40 -8.02 6.24
C VAL A 74 13.85 -7.54 6.33
N SER A 75 14.71 -8.39 6.90
CA SER A 75 16.14 -8.19 6.81
C SER A 75 16.65 -8.63 5.44
N PRO A 76 17.45 -7.83 4.72
CA PRO A 76 18.11 -8.25 3.49
C PRO A 76 18.87 -9.57 3.60
N MET A 77 19.38 -9.90 4.79
CA MET A 77 20.07 -11.17 5.06
C MET A 77 19.15 -12.40 5.01
N LEU A 78 17.84 -12.19 4.93
CA LEU A 78 16.81 -13.23 4.81
C LEU A 78 16.07 -13.16 3.46
N LEU A 79 16.48 -12.27 2.56
CA LEU A 79 15.88 -12.13 1.23
C LEU A 79 16.69 -12.89 0.19
N GLN A 80 15.98 -13.70 -0.59
CA GLN A 80 16.53 -14.46 -1.70
C GLN A 80 15.57 -14.36 -2.90
N ASP A 81 16.14 -14.19 -4.10
CA ASP A 81 15.44 -14.30 -5.39
C ASP A 81 14.18 -13.42 -5.57
N VAL A 82 14.04 -12.33 -4.79
CA VAL A 82 12.98 -11.35 -5.04
C VAL A 82 13.32 -10.58 -6.30
N LYS A 83 12.38 -10.55 -7.25
CA LYS A 83 12.54 -9.81 -8.51
C LYS A 83 12.15 -8.36 -8.28
N TYR A 84 13.11 -7.45 -8.41
CA TYR A 84 12.86 -6.01 -8.40
C TYR A 84 13.94 -5.26 -9.17
N THR A 85 13.57 -4.16 -9.82
CA THR A 85 14.49 -3.31 -10.59
C THR A 85 14.75 -1.97 -9.92
N LYS A 86 13.91 -1.59 -8.95
CA LYS A 86 13.94 -0.27 -8.31
C LYS A 86 13.87 -0.37 -6.80
N VAL A 87 14.52 0.59 -6.15
CA VAL A 87 14.42 0.81 -4.71
C VAL A 87 13.71 2.14 -4.48
N TYR A 88 12.86 2.16 -3.47
CA TYR A 88 12.07 3.31 -3.07
C TYR A 88 12.37 3.69 -1.62
N GLN A 89 11.86 4.84 -1.20
CA GLN A 89 11.94 5.29 0.19
C GLN A 89 10.57 5.73 0.72
N ILE A 90 10.25 5.30 1.95
CA ILE A 90 9.06 5.73 2.67
C ILE A 90 9.27 5.62 4.18
N GLY A 91 8.88 6.66 4.94
CA GLY A 91 9.03 6.66 6.40
C GLY A 91 10.48 6.52 6.91
N GLY A 92 11.46 6.85 6.06
CA GLY A 92 12.89 6.64 6.33
C GLY A 92 13.39 5.21 6.10
N TYR A 93 12.53 4.28 5.70
CA TYR A 93 12.91 2.92 5.31
C TYR A 93 13.09 2.81 3.79
N LYS A 94 13.98 1.90 3.38
CA LYS A 94 14.04 1.42 2.00
C LYS A 94 12.86 0.50 1.74
N LEU A 95 12.34 0.52 0.52
CA LEU A 95 11.23 -0.31 0.08
C LEU A 95 11.54 -0.89 -1.30
N ILE A 96 11.24 -2.18 -1.48
CA ILE A 96 11.24 -2.85 -2.78
C ILE A 96 9.83 -3.39 -3.09
N ILE A 97 9.51 -3.43 -4.37
CA ILE A 97 8.27 -4.01 -4.90
C ILE A 97 8.63 -5.36 -5.51
N ASP A 98 7.93 -6.43 -5.13
CA ASP A 98 8.08 -7.72 -5.80
C ASP A 98 7.41 -7.68 -7.20
N GLU A 99 8.24 -7.52 -8.21
CA GLU A 99 7.85 -7.43 -9.62
C GLU A 99 7.49 -8.80 -10.23
N SER A 100 7.70 -9.91 -9.50
CA SER A 100 7.28 -11.24 -9.96
C SER A 100 5.76 -11.46 -9.91
N LEU A 101 5.04 -10.63 -9.16
CA LEU A 101 3.61 -10.76 -8.94
C LEU A 101 2.80 -10.03 -10.03
N ASN A 102 1.66 -10.62 -10.43
CA ASN A 102 0.92 -10.16 -11.63
C ASN A 102 0.11 -8.86 -11.46
N LYS A 103 0.15 -8.24 -10.28
CA LYS A 103 -0.44 -6.91 -10.01
C LYS A 103 0.58 -5.91 -9.47
N SER A 104 1.88 -6.19 -9.56
CA SER A 104 2.93 -5.27 -9.10
C SER A 104 2.81 -3.86 -9.69
N ASP A 105 2.31 -3.75 -10.94
CA ASP A 105 2.12 -2.47 -11.63
C ASP A 105 1.21 -1.47 -10.90
N ILE A 106 0.27 -1.93 -10.06
CA ILE A 106 -0.60 -1.02 -9.30
C ILE A 106 0.19 -0.21 -8.26
N LEU A 107 1.33 -0.73 -7.83
CA LEU A 107 2.22 -0.11 -6.85
C LEU A 107 3.19 0.88 -7.52
N ASN A 108 3.35 0.81 -8.85
CA ASN A 108 4.22 1.71 -9.59
C ASN A 108 3.79 3.16 -9.40
N LYS A 109 4.79 4.06 -9.31
CA LYS A 109 4.59 5.51 -9.09
C LYS A 109 3.94 5.88 -7.75
N SER A 110 3.70 4.92 -6.86
CA SER A 110 3.19 5.17 -5.50
C SER A 110 4.29 5.62 -4.56
N PHE A 111 5.55 5.33 -4.84
CA PHE A 111 6.66 5.61 -3.94
C PHE A 111 7.74 6.44 -4.62
N LYS A 112 8.53 7.16 -3.82
CA LYS A 112 9.66 7.95 -4.30
C LYS A 112 10.85 7.02 -4.54
N GLU A 113 11.33 6.96 -5.79
CA GLU A 113 12.52 6.20 -6.18
C GLU A 113 13.79 6.75 -5.49
N THR A 114 14.73 5.86 -5.22
CA THR A 114 16.07 6.18 -4.67
C THR A 114 17.13 5.36 -5.41
N LYS A 115 18.39 5.48 -4.99
CA LYS A 115 19.50 4.70 -5.55
C LYS A 115 19.22 3.21 -5.39
N TYR A 116 19.47 2.46 -6.46
CA TYR A 116 19.38 1.00 -6.44
C TYR A 116 20.41 0.40 -5.48
N GLU A 117 19.98 -0.62 -4.74
CA GLU A 117 20.76 -1.42 -3.80
C GLU A 117 20.30 -2.88 -3.94
N ASN A 118 21.25 -3.83 -3.90
CA ASN A 118 20.90 -5.25 -3.88
C ASN A 118 20.59 -5.70 -2.45
N PHE A 119 19.39 -6.23 -2.22
CA PHE A 119 18.88 -6.69 -0.95
C PHE A 119 18.66 -8.20 -0.91
N ASN A 120 18.82 -8.91 -2.04
CA ASN A 120 18.86 -10.37 -2.04
C ASN A 120 20.22 -10.83 -1.49
N LEU A 121 20.39 -10.77 -0.16
CA LEU A 121 21.66 -11.03 0.53
C LEU A 121 21.65 -12.33 1.36
N ALA A 122 20.57 -13.11 1.30
CA ALA A 122 20.50 -14.40 1.97
C ALA A 122 21.63 -15.33 1.49
N LYS A 123 22.33 -15.92 2.46
CA LYS A 123 23.36 -16.95 2.22
C LYS A 123 22.80 -18.35 2.33
N ASP A 124 21.82 -18.52 3.22
CA ASP A 124 21.17 -19.79 3.53
C ASP A 124 19.65 -19.65 3.42
N LEU A 125 18.98 -20.74 3.08
CA LEU A 125 17.53 -20.83 3.09
C LEU A 125 17.04 -20.86 4.54
N ILE A 126 16.63 -19.70 5.05
CA ILE A 126 16.04 -19.57 6.38
C ILE A 126 14.54 -19.37 6.21
N ASP A 127 13.75 -20.35 6.65
CA ASP A 127 12.31 -20.17 6.79
C ASP A 127 12.05 -19.34 8.05
N TYR A 128 11.32 -18.23 7.90
CA TYR A 128 10.99 -17.36 9.01
C TYR A 128 9.58 -16.79 8.86
N ASN A 129 8.86 -16.75 9.98
CA ASN A 129 7.52 -16.19 10.02
C ASN A 129 7.58 -14.66 10.01
N THR A 130 7.25 -14.06 8.87
CA THR A 130 7.12 -12.61 8.75
C THR A 130 5.81 -12.12 9.36
N LYS A 131 5.88 -11.11 10.22
CA LYS A 131 4.70 -10.35 10.65
C LYS A 131 4.22 -9.40 9.54
N ASN A 132 3.55 -9.92 8.52
CA ASN A 132 3.03 -9.15 7.39
C ASN A 132 1.63 -8.56 7.68
N TRP A 133 1.25 -7.56 6.89
CA TRP A 133 -0.17 -7.29 6.63
C TRP A 133 -0.56 -7.85 5.28
N HIS A 134 -1.64 -8.63 5.25
CA HIS A 134 -2.28 -9.12 4.03
C HIS A 134 -3.67 -8.50 3.90
N ILE A 135 -3.84 -7.66 2.90
CA ILE A 135 -5.06 -6.85 2.71
C ILE A 135 -5.65 -7.14 1.33
N ILE A 136 -6.93 -7.50 1.30
CA ILE A 136 -7.67 -7.82 0.07
C ILE A 136 -8.54 -6.63 -0.31
N PHE A 137 -8.48 -6.26 -1.58
CA PHE A 137 -9.20 -5.15 -2.18
C PHE A 137 -10.17 -5.64 -3.24
N ASN A 138 -11.29 -4.93 -3.41
CA ASN A 138 -12.12 -5.06 -4.60
C ASN A 138 -11.55 -4.22 -5.77
N SER A 139 -12.19 -4.31 -6.94
CA SER A 139 -11.81 -3.55 -8.15
C SER A 139 -11.90 -2.02 -8.01
N LYS A 140 -12.54 -1.51 -6.94
CA LYS A 140 -12.66 -0.07 -6.62
C LYS A 140 -11.56 0.41 -5.66
N ASN A 141 -10.59 -0.45 -5.34
CA ASN A 141 -9.54 -0.22 -4.34
C ASN A 141 -10.10 0.03 -2.93
N GLU A 142 -11.23 -0.59 -2.60
CA GLU A 142 -11.78 -0.62 -1.24
C GLU A 142 -11.37 -1.93 -0.57
N ILE A 143 -10.99 -1.87 0.70
CA ILE A 143 -10.64 -3.06 1.48
C ILE A 143 -11.90 -3.89 1.72
N ILE A 144 -11.86 -5.16 1.33
CA ILE A 144 -12.91 -6.15 1.62
C ILE A 144 -12.52 -7.09 2.74
N ARG A 145 -11.22 -7.30 3.01
CA ARG A 145 -10.76 -8.16 4.09
C ARG A 145 -9.32 -7.87 4.52
N ILE A 146 -9.01 -8.09 5.78
CA ILE A 146 -7.64 -8.13 6.33
C ILE A 146 -7.42 -9.52 6.92
N THR A 147 -6.53 -10.33 6.32
CA THR A 147 -6.35 -11.73 6.74
C THR A 147 -5.12 -11.95 7.61
N SER A 148 -4.13 -11.07 7.55
CA SER A 148 -2.93 -11.15 8.39
C SER A 148 -2.60 -9.79 9.01
N PRO A 149 -2.32 -9.75 10.33
CA PRO A 149 -2.72 -10.74 11.33
C PRO A 149 -4.23 -10.68 11.60
N TYR A 150 -4.95 -11.80 11.44
CA TYR A 150 -6.40 -11.89 11.63
C TYR A 150 -6.87 -11.37 12.99
N GLN A 151 -6.17 -11.74 14.08
CA GLN A 151 -6.52 -11.34 15.45
C GLN A 151 -6.46 -9.82 15.69
N LYS A 152 -5.82 -9.07 14.79
CA LYS A 152 -5.70 -7.61 14.87
C LYS A 152 -6.44 -6.91 13.73
N SER A 153 -7.24 -7.61 12.94
CA SER A 153 -7.94 -7.05 11.77
C SER A 153 -8.75 -5.80 12.13
N LYS A 154 -9.47 -5.82 13.28
CA LYS A 154 -10.23 -4.67 13.79
C LYS A 154 -9.36 -3.46 14.12
N GLU A 155 -8.25 -3.66 14.82
CA GLU A 155 -7.29 -2.59 15.16
C GLU A 155 -6.68 -1.97 13.89
N ILE A 156 -6.30 -2.82 12.93
CA ILE A 156 -5.74 -2.40 11.64
C ILE A 156 -6.77 -1.62 10.84
N LYS A 157 -8.03 -2.08 10.81
CA LYS A 157 -9.15 -1.38 10.17
C LYS A 157 -9.31 0.03 10.72
N GLU A 158 -9.34 0.20 12.04
CA GLU A 158 -9.46 1.50 12.69
C GLU A 158 -8.26 2.43 12.38
N LEU A 159 -7.05 1.89 12.31
CA LEU A 159 -5.86 2.64 11.90
C LEU A 159 -5.96 3.13 10.45
N LEU A 160 -6.34 2.25 9.52
CA LEU A 160 -6.46 2.57 8.10
C LEU A 160 -7.62 3.54 7.81
N MET A 161 -8.75 3.38 8.50
CA MET A 161 -9.88 4.33 8.40
C MET A 161 -9.49 5.74 8.83
N ARG A 162 -8.69 5.89 9.90
CA ARG A 162 -8.18 7.20 10.34
C ARG A 162 -7.29 7.89 9.30
N LYS A 163 -6.68 7.12 8.39
CA LYS A 163 -5.92 7.66 7.25
C LYS A 163 -6.77 7.87 5.99
N GLY A 164 -8.08 7.61 6.07
CA GLY A 164 -9.01 7.80 4.95
C GLY A 164 -8.99 6.65 3.93
N VAL A 165 -8.42 5.50 4.29
CA VAL A 165 -8.50 4.30 3.44
C VAL A 165 -9.94 3.77 3.47
N LYS A 166 -10.49 3.49 2.28
CA LYS A 166 -11.88 3.05 2.12
C LYS A 166 -12.03 1.57 2.39
N PHE A 167 -13.11 1.22 3.07
CA PHE A 167 -13.57 -0.15 3.29
C PHE A 167 -14.85 -0.35 2.50
N SER A 168 -15.02 -1.53 1.92
CA SER A 168 -16.23 -1.85 1.18
C SER A 168 -17.41 -2.02 2.13
N LYS A 169 -18.63 -1.90 1.59
CA LYS A 169 -19.85 -2.22 2.35
C LYS A 169 -19.92 -3.70 2.71
N ASP A 170 -19.30 -4.53 1.89
CA ASP A 170 -19.26 -5.99 2.03
C ASP A 170 -17.98 -6.44 2.77
N TYR A 171 -17.42 -5.60 3.64
CA TYR A 171 -16.21 -5.93 4.38
C TYR A 171 -16.45 -7.10 5.35
N GLU A 172 -15.58 -8.12 5.28
CA GLU A 172 -15.57 -9.30 6.14
C GLU A 172 -14.58 -9.13 7.30
N GLU A 173 -15.04 -9.29 8.54
CA GLU A 173 -14.22 -9.17 9.77
C GLU A 173 -13.31 -10.38 10.07
#